data_AF-A0A1U8I3G3-F1
#
_entry.id   AF-A0A1U8I3G3-F1
#
_cell.length_a   1.000
_cell.length_b   1.000
_cell.length_c   1.000
_cell.angle_alpha   90.00
_cell.angle_beta   90.00
_cell.angle_gamma   90.00
#
_symmetry.space_group_name_H-M   'P 1'
#
loop_
_entity.id
_entity.type
_entity.pdbx_description
1 polymer ?
#
loop_
_entity_poly.entity_id
_entity_poly.type
_entity_poly.pdbx_seq_one_letter_code
_entity_poly.pdbx_strand_id
1 'polypeptide(L)'
;MDQKSRVKFKIMSLQLTGRSDETIAVIESYLRTNKMFVNYNEIEKVYSSYLELKLEDVELCISGPKSSFARNESRLACLLRQQSWIQEIHPKSP
;
A
#
# COMPACT_ATOMS: atom_id res chain seq x y z
N MET A 1 -1.55 -3.72 -15.36
CA MET A 1 -2.83 -3.02 -15.08
C MET A 1 -2.87 -1.75 -15.94
N ASP A 2 -3.88 -1.64 -16.81
CA ASP A 2 -4.01 -0.55 -17.79
C ASP A 2 -4.36 0.82 -17.17
N GLN A 3 -4.03 1.92 -17.86
CA GLN A 3 -4.23 3.31 -17.41
C GLN A 3 -5.72 3.63 -17.20
N LYS A 4 -6.58 3.14 -18.09
CA LYS A 4 -8.04 3.29 -17.97
C LYS A 4 -8.56 2.56 -16.74
N SER A 5 -7.93 1.45 -16.36
CA SER A 5 -8.30 0.68 -15.17
C SER A 5 -7.98 1.40 -13.86
N ARG A 6 -6.89 2.19 -13.78
CA ARG A 6 -6.51 2.94 -12.56
C ARG A 6 -7.44 4.10 -12.26
N VAL A 7 -7.76 4.91 -13.27
CA VAL A 7 -8.72 6.02 -13.13
C VAL A 7 -10.12 5.48 -12.83
N LYS A 8 -10.52 4.42 -13.54
CA LYS A 8 -11.78 3.71 -13.29
C LYS A 8 -11.88 3.18 -11.86
N PHE A 9 -10.79 2.65 -11.30
CA PHE A 9 -10.78 2.13 -9.92
C PHE A 9 -11.04 3.22 -8.87
N LYS A 10 -10.48 4.43 -9.05
CA LYS A 10 -10.67 5.53 -8.09
C LYS A 10 -12.11 5.99 -8.05
N ILE A 11 -12.77 6.14 -9.19
CA ILE A 11 -14.19 6.51 -9.27
C ILE A 11 -15.07 5.36 -8.75
N MET A 12 -14.75 4.12 -9.14
CA MET A 12 -15.45 2.92 -8.69
C MET A 12 -15.45 2.75 -7.15
N SER A 13 -14.34 3.09 -6.47
CA SER A 13 -14.29 3.01 -5.00
C SER A 13 -15.30 3.95 -4.30
N LEU A 14 -15.63 5.08 -4.93
CA LEU A 14 -16.62 6.02 -4.40
C LEU A 14 -18.04 5.50 -4.61
N GLN A 15 -18.28 4.82 -5.73
CA GLN A 15 -19.56 4.15 -6.01
C GLN A 15 -19.79 2.97 -5.06
N LEU A 16 -18.77 2.12 -4.86
CA LEU A 16 -18.84 0.95 -3.96
C LEU A 16 -19.05 1.33 -2.48
N THR A 17 -18.70 2.55 -2.09
CA THR A 17 -18.92 3.08 -0.73
C THR A 17 -20.29 3.76 -0.58
N GLY A 18 -21.16 3.66 -1.58
CA GLY A 18 -22.55 4.11 -1.53
C GLY A 18 -22.74 5.61 -1.78
N ARG A 19 -21.77 6.29 -2.41
CA ARG A 19 -21.94 7.70 -2.80
C ARG A 19 -22.79 7.80 -4.05
N SER A 20 -23.63 8.83 -4.13
CA SER A 20 -24.47 9.08 -5.29
C SER A 20 -23.64 9.56 -6.48
N ASP A 21 -24.11 9.26 -7.70
CA ASP A 21 -23.39 9.59 -8.93
C ASP A 21 -23.25 11.12 -9.12
N GLU A 22 -24.18 11.93 -8.61
CA GLU A 22 -24.10 13.39 -8.65
C GLU A 22 -22.93 13.91 -7.80
N THR A 23 -22.75 13.34 -6.61
CA THR A 23 -21.64 13.70 -5.71
C THR A 23 -20.30 13.35 -6.33
N ILE A 24 -20.23 12.21 -7.03
CA ILE A 24 -19.04 11.74 -7.72
C ILE A 24 -18.69 12.66 -8.89
N ALA A 25 -19.68 13.10 -9.68
CA ALA A 25 -19.49 14.05 -10.76
C ALA A 25 -18.98 15.41 -10.26
N VAL A 26 -19.50 15.91 -9.13
CA VAL A 26 -19.02 17.16 -8.51
C VAL A 26 -17.56 17.02 -8.06
N ILE A 27 -17.22 15.91 -7.37
CA ILE A 27 -15.85 15.64 -6.92
C ILE A 27 -14.90 15.55 -8.11
N GLU A 28 -15.30 14.85 -9.17
CA GLU A 28 -14.49 14.69 -10.38
C GLU A 28 -14.26 16.04 -11.07
N SER A 29 -15.31 16.83 -11.28
CA SER A 29 -15.21 18.15 -11.88
C SER A 29 -14.30 19.08 -11.07
N TYR A 30 -14.44 19.07 -9.74
CA TYR A 30 -13.59 19.85 -8.85
C TYR A 30 -12.11 19.42 -8.93
N LEU A 31 -11.83 18.11 -8.90
CA LEU A 31 -10.45 17.61 -8.97
C LEU A 31 -9.80 17.88 -10.33
N ARG A 32 -10.55 17.79 -11.43
CA ARG A 32 -10.06 18.11 -12.78
C ARG A 32 -9.77 19.61 -12.92
N THR A 33 -10.67 20.47 -12.44
CA THR A 33 -10.49 21.93 -12.46
C THR A 33 -9.23 22.36 -11.70
N ASN A 34 -8.98 21.75 -10.54
CA ASN A 34 -7.81 22.04 -9.72
C ASN A 34 -6.52 21.30 -10.15
N LYS A 35 -6.53 20.57 -11.27
CA LYS A 35 -5.39 19.76 -11.75
C LYS A 35 -4.87 18.74 -10.71
N MET A 36 -5.73 18.35 -9.78
CA MET A 36 -5.44 17.32 -8.76
C MET A 36 -5.82 15.92 -9.24
N PHE A 37 -6.54 15.84 -10.36
CA PHE A 37 -6.83 14.59 -11.02
C PHE A 37 -5.60 14.09 -11.78
N VAL A 38 -4.89 13.13 -11.19
CA VAL A 38 -3.64 12.60 -11.76
C VAL A 38 -3.93 11.76 -12.99
N ASN A 39 -3.60 12.29 -14.16
CA ASN A 39 -3.51 11.56 -15.42
C ASN A 39 -2.07 11.06 -15.59
N TYR A 40 -1.85 9.75 -15.45
CA TYR A 40 -0.52 9.14 -15.61
C TYR A 40 0.01 9.17 -17.06
N ASN A 41 -0.74 9.77 -18.00
CA ASN A 41 -0.38 9.95 -19.41
C ASN A 41 0.15 11.36 -19.69
N GLU A 42 0.03 12.27 -18.73
CA GLU A 42 0.57 13.63 -18.83
C GLU A 42 1.98 13.68 -18.20
N ILE A 43 2.74 14.70 -18.60
CA ILE A 43 4.17 14.94 -18.35
C ILE A 43 4.62 14.49 -16.94
N GLU A 44 5.72 13.75 -16.90
CA GLU A 44 6.33 13.25 -15.66
C GLU A 44 6.57 14.38 -14.66
N LYS A 45 6.07 14.18 -13.43
CA LYS A 45 6.39 15.06 -12.32
C LYS A 45 7.87 14.92 -11.99
N VAL A 46 8.55 16.05 -11.83
CA VAL A 46 9.94 16.07 -11.38
C VAL A 46 9.96 15.78 -9.88
N TYR A 47 10.44 14.61 -9.51
CA TYR A 47 10.65 14.21 -8.11
C TYR A 47 12.13 14.38 -7.74
N SER A 48 12.42 14.56 -6.46
CA SER A 48 13.80 14.60 -5.95
C SER A 48 14.52 13.26 -6.08
N SER A 49 13.76 12.15 -6.10
CA SER A 49 14.25 10.79 -6.28
C SER A 49 13.18 9.91 -6.93
N TYR A 50 13.59 9.03 -7.83
CA TYR A 50 12.72 8.05 -8.47
C TYR A 50 13.02 6.67 -7.91
N LEU A 51 11.98 5.94 -7.51
CA LEU A 51 12.05 4.55 -7.09
C LEU A 51 11.03 3.76 -7.91
N GLU A 52 11.50 2.72 -8.58
CA GLU A 52 10.65 1.82 -9.37
C GLU A 52 10.42 0.52 -8.62
N LEU A 53 9.18 0.03 -8.64
CA LEU A 53 8.81 -1.26 -8.06
C LEU A 53 8.04 -2.07 -9.10
N LYS A 54 8.62 -3.19 -9.50
CA LYS A 54 7.97 -4.18 -10.36
C LYS A 54 7.03 -5.04 -9.53
N LEU A 55 5.74 -5.02 -9.87
CA LEU A 55 4.72 -5.76 -9.11
C LEU A 55 4.81 -7.28 -9.31
N GLU A 56 5.48 -7.73 -10.36
CA GLU A 56 5.74 -9.15 -10.65
C GLU A 56 6.75 -9.77 -9.67
N ASP A 57 7.69 -8.97 -9.15
CA ASP A 57 8.75 -9.42 -8.25
C ASP A 57 8.33 -9.38 -6.76
N VAL A 58 7.06 -9.07 -6.47
CA VAL A 58 6.57 -8.91 -5.10
C VAL A 58 6.21 -10.26 -4.49
N GLU A 59 6.98 -10.67 -3.48
CA GLU A 59 6.68 -11.84 -2.66
C GLU A 59 5.75 -11.52 -1.48
N LEU A 60 5.13 -12.56 -0.93
CA LEU A 60 4.31 -12.46 0.29
C LEU A 60 5.19 -12.11 1.49
N CYS A 61 5.08 -10.88 2.01
CA CYS A 61 5.82 -10.46 3.19
C CYS A 61 4.93 -10.29 4.42
N ILE A 62 5.47 -10.63 5.60
CA ILE A 62 4.88 -10.29 6.91
C ILE A 62 5.84 -9.30 7.58
N SER A 63 5.35 -8.11 7.95
CA SER A 63 6.15 -7.17 8.75
C SER A 63 6.15 -7.61 10.22
N GLY A 64 7.33 -7.62 10.84
CA GLY A 64 7.50 -8.11 12.21
C GLY A 64 6.79 -7.28 13.29
N PRO A 65 6.61 -7.83 14.50
CA PRO A 65 5.80 -7.21 15.57
C PRO A 65 6.43 -5.95 16.18
N LYS A 66 7.74 -5.74 16.03
CA LYS A 66 8.47 -4.63 16.66
C LYS A 66 8.61 -3.36 15.80
N SER A 67 8.43 -3.46 14.47
CA SER A 67 8.36 -2.27 13.60
C SER A 67 7.84 -2.64 12.21
N SER A 68 6.98 -1.78 11.65
CA SER A 68 6.40 -1.92 10.30
C SER A 68 7.43 -1.96 9.17
N PHE A 69 8.67 -1.49 9.45
CA PHE A 69 9.78 -1.46 8.49
C PHE A 69 10.62 -2.74 8.46
N ALA A 70 10.48 -3.63 9.46
CA ALA A 70 11.21 -4.89 9.50
C ALA A 70 10.53 -5.93 8.61
N ARG A 71 10.91 -5.95 7.33
CA ARG A 71 10.38 -6.83 6.31
C ARG A 71 11.52 -7.62 5.68
N ASN A 72 11.82 -8.81 6.20
CA ASN A 72 12.62 -9.89 5.58
C ASN A 72 12.97 -11.02 6.58
N GLU A 73 12.06 -11.39 7.47
CA GLU A 73 12.22 -12.63 8.22
C GLU A 73 11.06 -13.54 7.84
N SER A 74 11.37 -14.74 7.32
CA SER A 74 10.39 -15.78 7.06
C SER A 74 9.49 -15.96 8.28
N ARG A 75 8.21 -16.30 8.11
CA ARG A 75 7.28 -16.52 9.25
C ARG A 75 7.88 -17.44 10.32
N LEU A 76 8.63 -18.45 9.89
CA LEU A 76 9.42 -19.34 10.75
C LEU A 76 10.54 -18.62 11.50
N ALA A 77 11.33 -17.78 10.83
CA ALA A 77 12.42 -17.04 11.45
C ALA A 77 11.92 -16.01 12.48
N CYS A 78 10.79 -15.35 12.21
CA CYS A 78 10.14 -14.47 13.19
C CYS A 78 9.63 -15.26 14.41
N LEU A 79 8.98 -16.41 14.21
CA LEU A 79 8.50 -17.26 15.29
C LEU A 79 9.65 -17.83 16.13
N LEU A 80 10.75 -18.26 15.50
CA LEU A 80 11.94 -18.76 16.18
C LEU A 80 12.59 -17.66 17.04
N ARG A 81 12.73 -16.44 16.50
CA ARG A 81 13.26 -15.30 17.27
C ARG A 81 12.33 -14.91 18.43
N GLN A 82 11.02 -15.00 18.23
CA GLN A 82 10.03 -14.72 19.28
C GLN A 82 10.04 -15.80 20.37
N GLN A 83 10.18 -17.09 20.00
CA GLN A 83 10.32 -18.20 20.95
C GLN A 83 11.62 -18.10 21.75
N SER A 84 12.75 -17.77 21.10
CA SER A 84 14.03 -17.51 21.79
C SER A 84 13.89 -16.39 22.82
N TRP A 85 13.27 -15.28 22.43
CA TRP A 85 13.08 -14.13 23.32
C TRP A 85 12.17 -14.46 24.52
N ILE A 86 11.12 -15.28 24.32
CA ILE A 86 10.25 -15.74 25.40
C ILE A 86 11.04 -16.63 26.38
N GLN A 87 11.95 -17.47 25.90
CA GLN A 87 12.80 -18.31 26.75
C GLN A 87 13.86 -17.51 27.52
N GLU A 88 14.36 -16.40 26.96
CA GLU A 88 15.26 -15.48 27.66
C GLU A 88 14.57 -14.73 28.81
N ILE A 89 13.30 -14.35 28.64
CA ILE A 89 12.53 -13.62 29.67
C ILE A 89 11.99 -14.56 30.76
N HIS A 90 11.66 -15.80 30.37
CA HIS A 90 11.21 -16.83 31.30
C HIS A 90 12.19 -18.01 31.26
N PRO A 91 13.36 -17.90 31.92
CA PRO A 91 14.24 -19.04 32.04
C PRO A 91 13.47 -20.14 32.76
N LYS A 92 13.33 -21.30 32.13
CA LYS A 92 12.70 -22.44 32.79
C LYS A 92 13.53 -22.77 34.02
N SER A 93 12.90 -22.65 35.19
CA SER A 93 13.44 -23.20 36.43
C SER A 93 13.67 -24.70 36.24
N PRO A 94 14.73 -25.27 36.83
CA PRO A 94 15.09 -26.68 36.66
C PRO A 94 13.98 -27.64 37.09
#